data_AF-A0A1E2VDH8-F1
#
_entry.id   AF-A0A1E2VDH8-F1
#
_cell.length_a   1.000
_cell.length_b   1.000
_cell.length_c   1.000
_cell.angle_alpha   90.00
_cell.angle_beta   90.00
_cell.angle_gamma   90.00
#
_symmetry.space_group_name_H-M   'P 1'
#
loop_
_entity.id
_entity.type
_entity.pdbx_description
1 polymer ?
#
loop_
_entity_poly.entity_id
_entity_poly.type
_entity_poly.pdbx_seq_one_letter_code
_entity_poly.pdbx_strand_id
1 'polypeptide(L)'
;MYVKRNAQGEVLLVSREPTPECNEYLDAQAPELQTFMLAGGSDEERALLKSDLEFVRVLEDLLDLLMNQGVISFTDLPQPAQKKLMSRQTLRKRLDSVDLLDDDNLLGSDAI
;
A
#
# COMPACT_ATOMS: atom_id res chain seq x y z
N MET A 1 -9.53 18.02 -12.51
CA MET A 1 -8.14 18.51 -12.52
C MET A 1 -7.77 18.87 -13.95
N TYR A 2 -6.80 19.74 -14.18
CA TYR A 2 -6.32 20.05 -15.53
C TYR A 2 -4.96 19.40 -15.74
N VAL A 3 -4.72 18.83 -16.92
CA VAL A 3 -3.49 18.08 -17.20
C VAL A 3 -2.76 18.55 -18.45
N LYS A 4 -1.45 18.36 -18.44
CA LYS A 4 -0.57 18.41 -19.62
C LYS A 4 -0.16 16.99 -19.95
N ARG A 5 -0.18 16.61 -21.23
CA ARG A 5 0.33 15.32 -21.67
C ARG A 5 1.64 15.44 -22.45
N ASN A 6 2.46 14.39 -22.44
CA ASN A 6 3.60 14.25 -23.34
C ASN A 6 3.17 13.74 -24.73
N ALA A 7 4.12 13.59 -25.66
CA ALA A 7 3.85 13.11 -27.02
C ALA A 7 3.35 11.65 -27.08
N GLN A 8 3.53 10.89 -26.00
CA GLN A 8 3.08 9.50 -25.85
C GLN A 8 1.69 9.40 -25.20
N GLY A 9 1.07 10.54 -24.83
CA GLY A 9 -0.26 10.59 -24.22
C GLY A 9 -0.27 10.45 -22.70
N GLU A 10 0.89 10.37 -22.05
CA GLU A 10 1.01 10.24 -20.60
C GLU A 10 0.89 11.61 -19.92
N VAL A 11 0.28 11.64 -18.74
CA VAL A 11 0.19 12.85 -17.93
C VAL A 11 1.60 13.27 -17.48
N LEU A 12 1.96 14.52 -17.76
CA LEU A 12 3.26 15.12 -17.44
C LEU A 12 3.13 16.18 -16.33
N LEU A 13 1.98 16.84 -16.23
CA LEU A 13 1.71 17.84 -15.19
C LEU A 13 0.22 17.87 -14.84
N VAL A 14 -0.10 18.15 -13.58
CA VAL A 14 -1.47 18.31 -13.07
C VAL A 14 -1.60 19.66 -12.37
N SER A 15 -2.64 20.42 -12.73
CA SER A 15 -3.00 21.70 -12.13
C SER A 15 -4.44 21.67 -11.62
N ARG A 16 -4.70 22.46 -10.57
CA ARG A 16 -6.07 22.65 -10.03
C ARG A 16 -6.87 23.63 -10.88
N GLU A 17 -6.18 24.54 -11.56
CA GLU A 17 -6.74 25.58 -12.43
C GLU A 17 -6.26 25.39 -13.88
N PRO A 18 -7.04 25.83 -14.88
CA PRO A 18 -6.60 25.79 -16.27
C PRO A 18 -5.42 26.74 -16.47
N THR A 19 -4.37 26.26 -17.10
CA THR A 19 -3.17 27.05 -17.43
C THR A 19 -2.82 26.85 -18.91
N PRO A 20 -2.01 27.73 -19.52
CA PRO A 20 -1.59 27.56 -20.92
C PRO A 20 -0.99 26.19 -21.22
N GLU A 21 -0.40 25.56 -20.21
CA GLU A 21 0.20 24.23 -20.28
C GLU A 21 -0.76 23.08 -19.92
N CYS A 22 -1.81 23.35 -19.14
CA CYS A 22 -2.81 22.38 -18.71
C CYS A 22 -4.21 22.89 -19.03
N ASN A 23 -4.67 22.60 -20.25
CA ASN A 23 -6.01 22.98 -20.71
C ASN A 23 -6.97 21.78 -20.82
N GLU A 24 -6.42 20.55 -20.76
CA GLU A 24 -7.23 19.35 -20.83
C GLU A 24 -7.82 19.06 -19.44
N TYR A 25 -9.15 19.00 -19.36
CA TYR A 25 -9.81 18.60 -18.12
C TYR A 25 -9.78 17.08 -17.98
N LEU A 26 -9.33 16.62 -16.82
CA LEU A 26 -9.31 15.23 -16.43
C LEU A 26 -10.05 15.04 -15.10
N ASP A 27 -10.90 14.02 -15.03
CA ASP A 27 -11.62 13.68 -13.81
C ASP A 27 -10.64 13.31 -12.68
N ALA A 28 -10.95 13.72 -11.44
CA ALA A 28 -10.10 13.45 -10.28
C ALA A 28 -10.00 11.95 -9.93
N GLN A 29 -10.96 11.13 -10.38
CA GLN A 29 -10.98 9.68 -10.22
C GLN A 29 -10.45 8.93 -11.43
N ALA A 30 -9.97 9.62 -12.47
CA ALA A 30 -9.45 8.97 -13.67
C ALA A 30 -8.22 8.08 -13.33
N PRO A 31 -8.16 6.83 -13.81
CA PRO A 31 -7.06 5.90 -13.52
C PRO A 31 -5.68 6.45 -13.90
N GLU A 32 -5.60 7.22 -14.97
CA GLU A 32 -4.36 7.85 -15.44
C GLU A 32 -3.88 8.98 -14.52
N LEU A 33 -4.78 9.69 -13.84
CA LEU A 33 -4.41 10.67 -12.82
C LEU A 33 -3.88 9.99 -11.58
N GLN A 34 -4.49 8.87 -11.18
CA GLN A 34 -3.99 8.04 -10.09
C GLN A 34 -2.59 7.50 -10.44
N THR A 35 -2.42 7.00 -11.66
CA THR A 35 -1.13 6.52 -12.17
C THR A 35 -0.08 7.61 -12.13
N PHE A 36 -0.39 8.83 -12.56
CA PHE A 36 0.50 9.98 -12.48
C PHE A 36 0.88 10.35 -11.04
N MET A 37 -0.10 10.34 -10.13
CA MET A 37 0.15 10.63 -8.71
C MET A 37 1.01 9.55 -8.04
N LEU A 38 0.89 8.29 -8.47
CA LEU A 38 1.77 7.20 -8.05
C LEU A 38 3.16 7.28 -8.72
N ALA A 39 3.23 7.77 -9.96
CA ALA A 39 4.45 7.88 -10.75
C ALA A 39 5.27 9.15 -10.47
N GLY A 40 4.67 10.16 -9.84
CA GLY A 40 5.28 11.46 -9.57
C GLY A 40 6.44 11.47 -8.58
N GLY A 41 6.79 10.31 -8.00
CA GLY A 41 8.02 10.13 -7.24
C GLY A 41 9.21 9.74 -8.13
N SER A 42 10.41 10.21 -7.79
CA SER A 42 11.64 9.78 -8.44
C SER A 42 11.82 8.26 -8.36
N ASP A 43 12.63 7.68 -9.25
CA ASP A 43 12.90 6.23 -9.19
C ASP A 43 13.51 5.84 -7.83
N GLU A 44 14.31 6.74 -7.22
CA GLU A 44 14.84 6.60 -5.87
C GLU A 44 13.75 6.65 -4.80
N GLU A 45 12.75 7.52 -4.91
CA GLU A 45 11.62 7.59 -3.98
C GLU A 45 10.76 6.32 -4.06
N ARG A 46 10.53 5.80 -5.27
CA ARG A 46 9.83 4.52 -5.47
C ARG A 46 10.64 3.34 -4.93
N ALA A 47 11.95 3.33 -5.15
CA ALA A 47 12.84 2.32 -4.59
C ALA A 47 12.87 2.36 -3.05
N LEU A 48 12.87 3.56 -2.47
CA LEU A 48 12.81 3.76 -1.02
C LEU A 48 11.48 3.27 -0.45
N LEU A 49 10.35 3.65 -1.04
CA LEU A 49 9.04 3.17 -0.60
C LEU A 49 8.92 1.64 -0.68
N LYS A 50 9.46 1.04 -1.75
CA LYS A 50 9.51 -0.43 -1.88
C LYS A 50 10.39 -1.06 -0.79
N SER A 51 11.59 -0.51 -0.58
CA SER A 51 12.51 -0.92 0.49
C SER A 51 11.84 -0.83 1.86
N ASP A 52 11.14 0.27 2.14
CA ASP A 52 10.44 0.47 3.40
C ASP A 52 9.33 -0.57 3.58
N LEU A 53 8.55 -0.89 2.54
CA LEU A 53 7.52 -1.92 2.60
C LEU A 53 8.10 -3.31 2.90
N GLU A 54 9.22 -3.67 2.28
CA GLU A 54 9.93 -4.94 2.56
C GLU A 54 10.50 -4.95 3.99
N PHE A 55 11.12 -3.85 4.41
CA PHE A 55 11.73 -3.72 5.74
C PHE A 55 10.69 -3.78 6.87
N VAL A 56 9.53 -3.18 6.65
CA VAL A 56 8.43 -3.13 7.61
C VAL A 56 7.83 -4.52 7.89
N ARG A 57 8.01 -5.52 7.00
CA ARG A 57 7.70 -6.94 7.28
C ARG A 57 8.75 -7.59 8.18
N VAL A 58 10.02 -7.37 7.89
CA VAL A 58 11.14 -7.87 8.72
C VAL A 58 11.06 -7.30 10.14
N LEU A 59 10.70 -6.01 10.26
CA LEU A 59 10.52 -5.35 11.55
C LEU A 59 9.40 -6.00 12.38
N GLU A 60 8.30 -6.43 11.76
CA GLU A 60 7.24 -7.16 12.46
C GLU A 60 7.71 -8.50 12.97
N ASP A 61 8.37 -9.29 12.12
CA ASP A 61 8.88 -10.60 12.51
C ASP A 61 9.91 -10.47 13.65
N LEU A 62 10.72 -9.40 13.63
CA LEU A 62 11.64 -9.08 14.72
C LEU A 62 10.90 -8.69 16.00
N LEU A 63 9.87 -7.85 15.92
CA LEU A 63 9.07 -7.46 17.09
C LEU A 63 8.40 -8.68 17.71
N ASP A 64 7.79 -9.55 16.89
CA ASP A 64 7.17 -10.80 17.34
C ASP A 64 8.20 -11.72 17.98
N LEU A 65 9.38 -11.86 17.39
CA LEU A 65 10.49 -12.63 17.97
C LEU A 65 10.90 -12.06 19.34
N LEU A 66 11.12 -10.76 19.45
CA LEU A 66 11.54 -10.13 20.70
C LEU A 66 10.45 -10.22 21.79
N MET A 67 9.17 -10.12 21.42
CA MET A 67 8.05 -10.32 22.33
C MET A 67 7.96 -11.78 22.79
N ASN A 68 8.12 -12.75 21.88
CA ASN A 68 8.10 -14.18 22.21
C ASN A 68 9.27 -14.60 23.10
N GLN A 69 10.44 -13.97 22.95
CA GLN A 69 11.59 -14.16 23.82
C GLN A 69 11.48 -13.41 25.16
N GLY A 70 10.43 -12.59 25.35
CA GLY A 70 10.22 -11.78 26.55
C GLY A 70 11.20 -10.63 26.72
N VAL A 71 11.89 -10.21 25.64
CA VAL A 71 12.87 -9.11 25.66
C VAL A 71 12.18 -7.76 25.75
N ILE A 72 11.04 -7.61 25.06
CA ILE A 72 10.17 -6.43 25.12
C ILE A 72 8.72 -6.87 25.28
N SER A 73 7.90 -6.07 25.94
CA SER A 73 6.45 -6.22 25.98
C SER A 73 5.76 -5.20 25.06
N PHE A 74 4.56 -5.53 24.59
CA PHE A 74 3.76 -4.60 23.77
C PHE A 74 3.55 -3.23 24.43
N THR A 75 3.42 -3.22 25.77
CA THR A 75 3.25 -2.01 26.57
C THR A 75 4.49 -1.12 26.65
N ASP A 76 5.66 -1.64 26.30
CA ASP A 76 6.93 -0.90 26.32
C ASP A 76 7.05 0.04 25.11
N LEU A 77 6.22 -0.20 24.08
CA LEU A 77 6.18 0.62 22.88
C LEU A 77 5.35 1.89 23.11
N PRO A 78 5.70 3.03 22.48
CA PRO A 78 4.88 4.23 22.52
C PRO A 78 3.45 3.99 22.01
N GLN A 79 2.46 4.70 22.57
CA GLN A 79 1.05 4.62 22.15
C GLN A 79 0.81 4.69 20.63
N PRO A 80 1.51 5.55 19.85
CA PRO A 80 1.39 5.54 18.40
C PRO A 80 1.86 4.23 17.74
N ALA A 81 2.93 3.62 18.26
CA ALA A 81 3.47 2.36 17.74
C ALA A 81 2.55 1.18 18.07
N GLN A 82 1.99 1.15 19.29
CA GLN A 82 0.98 0.17 19.70
C GLN A 82 -0.23 0.17 18.77
N LYS A 83 -0.78 1.35 18.46
CA LYS A 83 -1.92 1.50 17.54
C LYS A 83 -1.61 1.00 16.13
N LYS A 84 -0.41 1.32 15.61
CA LYS A 84 0.04 0.87 14.28
C LYS A 84 0.16 -0.65 14.19
N LEU A 85 0.78 -1.28 15.20
CA LEU A 85 0.90 -2.74 15.28
C LEU A 85 -0.47 -3.43 15.31
N MET A 86 -1.40 -2.93 16.13
CA MET A 86 -2.76 -3.49 16.22
C MET A 86 -3.54 -3.36 14.90
N SER A 87 -3.46 -2.19 14.25
CA SER A 87 -4.09 -1.97 12.94
C SER A 87 -3.55 -2.93 11.90
N ARG A 88 -2.23 -3.13 11.86
CA ARG A 88 -1.58 -3.97 10.86
C ARG A 88 -1.81 -5.47 11.10
N GLN A 89 -1.75 -5.94 12.34
CA GLN A 89 -2.14 -7.32 12.69
C GLN A 89 -3.60 -7.61 12.31
N THR A 90 -4.51 -6.64 12.50
CA THR A 90 -5.91 -6.80 12.11
C THR A 90 -6.07 -6.93 10.59
N LEU A 91 -5.36 -6.10 9.82
CA LEU A 91 -5.38 -6.18 8.36
C LEU A 91 -4.82 -7.50 7.85
N ARG A 92 -3.72 -7.98 8.45
CA ARG A 92 -3.08 -9.25 8.09
C ARG A 92 -4.00 -10.44 8.38
N LYS A 93 -4.60 -10.49 9.58
CA LYS A 93 -5.59 -11.54 9.91
C LYS A 93 -6.77 -11.57 8.94
N ARG A 94 -7.23 -10.41 8.46
CA ARG A 94 -8.31 -10.34 7.46
C ARG A 94 -7.88 -10.92 6.12
N LEU A 95 -6.67 -10.61 5.67
CA LEU A 95 -6.14 -11.15 4.41
C LEU A 95 -5.90 -12.65 4.51
N ASP A 96 -5.26 -13.11 5.60
CA ASP A 96 -5.01 -14.53 5.86
C ASP A 96 -6.34 -15.30 6.01
N SER A 97 -7.39 -14.68 6.56
CA SER A 97 -8.71 -15.31 6.66
C SER A 97 -9.47 -15.39 5.34
N VAL A 98 -9.18 -14.50 4.38
CA VAL A 98 -9.76 -14.56 3.04
C VAL A 98 -9.07 -15.67 2.23
N ASP A 99 -7.76 -15.80 2.37
CA ASP A 99 -6.97 -16.88 1.75
C ASP A 99 -7.40 -18.27 2.23
N LEU A 100 -7.74 -18.40 3.53
CA LEU A 100 -8.21 -19.67 4.10
C LEU A 100 -9.64 -20.07 3.66
N LEU A 101 -10.46 -19.10 3.20
CA LEU A 101 -11.84 -19.33 2.71
C LEU A 101 -11.91 -19.68 1.21
N ASP A 102 -10.79 -19.57 0.49
CA ASP A 102 -10.69 -19.99 -0.91
C ASP A 102 -10.17 -21.45 -1.02
N ASP A 103 -9.52 -21.97 0.02
CA ASP A 103 -8.91 -23.32 0.05
C ASP A 103 -9.87 -24.43 0.53
N ASP A 104 -10.92 -24.09 1.28
CA ASP A 104 -11.93 -25.01 1.81
C ASP A 104 -13.00 -25.40 0.76
N ASN A 105 -12.99 -24.81 -0.43
CA ASN A 105 -13.86 -25.20 -1.55
C ASN A 105 -13.26 -26.27 -2.49
N LEU A 106 -12.06 -26.80 -2.17
CA LEU A 106 -11.37 -27.83 -2.98
C LEU A 106 -11.45 -29.25 -2.40
N LEU A 107 -12.19 -29.47 -1.30
CA LEU A 107 -12.33 -30.79 -0.66
C LEU A 107 -13.80 -31.25 -0.55
N GLY A 108 -14.59 -31.08 -1.62
CA GLY A 108 -16.04 -31.32 -1.55
C GLY A 108 -16.74 -31.97 -2.75
N SER A 109 -16.03 -32.46 -3.77
CA SER A 109 -16.70 -33.20 -4.87
C SER A 109 -15.85 -34.34 -5.40
N ASP A 110 -15.76 -35.42 -4.64
CA ASP A 110 -15.56 -36.78 -5.17
C ASP A 110 -15.84 -37.78 -4.04
N ALA A 111 -17.14 -37.99 -3.76
CA ALA A 111 -17.60 -39.21 -3.11
C ALA A 111 -19.10 -39.42 -3.37
N ILE A 112 -19.36 -40.42 -4.23
CA ILE A 112 -20.60 -41.21 -4.43
C ILE A 112 -21.61 -40.64 -5.42
#